data_AF-A0A954MB14-F1
#
_entry.id   AF-A0A954MB14-F1
#
_cell.length_a   1.000
_cell.length_b   1.000
_cell.length_c   1.000
_cell.angle_alpha   90.00
_cell.angle_beta   90.00
_cell.angle_gamma   90.00
#
_symmetry.space_group_name_H-M   'P 1'
#
loop_
_entity.id
_entity.type
_entity.pdbx_description
1 polymer ?
#
loop_
_entity_poly.entity_id
_entity_poly.type
_entity_poly.pdbx_seq_one_letter_code
_entity_poly.pdbx_strand_id
1 'polypeptide(L)'
;MLNSELTDNPIEVPEFIPLPEIMEMKTAVARGHYVRCGGCQEELRINAKYQGAAVQCRHCNHTFQYNSDVPKVAMYTTCPHCSEEIRANMSYVGQNVACRFCNGPLKLQ
;
A
#
# COMPACT_ATOMS: atom_id res chain seq x y z
N MET A 1 33.21 64.60 2.68
CA MET A 1 32.86 64.24 4.07
C MET A 1 31.73 63.23 3.97
N LEU A 2 32.01 61.94 4.21
CA LEU A 2 30.97 60.89 4.20
C LEU A 2 30.27 60.83 5.56
N ASN A 3 28.97 60.57 5.55
CA ASN A 3 28.07 60.63 6.70
C ASN A 3 28.49 59.70 7.83
N SER A 4 28.65 60.26 9.03
CA SER A 4 29.08 59.59 10.27
C SER A 4 28.02 58.70 10.93
N GLU A 5 26.86 58.50 10.30
CA GLU A 5 25.69 57.80 10.88
C GLU A 5 25.44 56.41 10.26
N LEU A 6 26.28 55.98 9.32
CA LEU A 6 26.21 54.63 8.75
C LEU A 6 27.02 53.67 9.62
N THR A 7 26.34 52.98 10.52
CA THR A 7 26.90 51.83 11.26
C THR A 7 26.63 50.55 10.50
N ASP A 8 27.65 49.70 10.37
CA ASP A 8 27.51 48.35 9.79
C ASP A 8 26.51 47.56 10.64
N ASN A 9 25.32 47.33 10.08
CA ASN A 9 24.32 46.50 10.73
C ASN A 9 24.64 45.05 10.36
N PRO A 10 25.12 44.22 11.31
CA PRO A 10 25.46 42.84 11.00
C PRO A 10 24.19 42.10 10.58
N ILE A 11 24.23 41.49 9.39
CA ILE A 11 23.15 40.65 8.91
C ILE A 11 23.26 39.32 9.66
N GLU A 12 22.37 39.08 10.62
CA GLU A 12 22.25 37.78 11.28
C GLU A 12 21.72 36.75 10.28
N VAL A 13 22.57 35.81 9.88
CA VAL A 13 22.14 34.67 9.06
C VAL A 13 21.43 33.68 9.97
N PRO A 14 20.14 33.38 9.74
CA PRO A 14 19.40 32.44 10.59
C PRO A 14 20.02 31.04 10.52
N GLU A 15 19.91 30.29 11.61
CA GLU A 15 20.31 28.88 11.63
C GLU A 15 19.47 28.06 10.63
N PHE A 16 20.12 27.12 9.96
CA PHE A 16 19.44 26.20 9.07
C PHE A 16 18.56 25.24 9.88
N ILE A 17 17.24 25.29 9.66
CA ILE A 17 16.28 24.36 10.24
C ILE A 17 15.92 23.33 9.14
N PRO A 18 16.32 22.06 9.28
CA PRO A 18 15.91 21.02 8.34
C PRO A 18 14.39 20.82 8.44
N LEU A 19 13.73 20.75 7.27
CA LEU A 19 12.30 20.44 7.23
C LEU A 19 12.06 18.98 7.61
N PRO A 20 10.97 18.66 8.31
CA PRO A 20 10.61 17.29 8.62
C PRO A 20 10.38 16.50 7.33
N GLU A 21 10.87 15.26 7.28
CA GLU A 21 10.64 14.36 6.16
C GLU A 21 9.15 13.98 6.10
N ILE A 22 8.48 14.36 5.02
CA ILE A 22 7.09 13.98 4.77
C ILE A 22 7.06 12.60 4.12
N MET A 23 6.52 11.61 4.84
CA MET A 23 6.28 10.30 4.23
C MET A 23 5.15 10.41 3.20
N GLU A 24 5.48 10.23 1.93
CA GLU A 24 4.52 10.30 0.84
C GLU A 24 3.50 9.15 0.92
N MET A 25 2.23 9.47 0.64
CA MET A 25 1.16 8.49 0.46
C MET A 25 1.44 7.66 -0.80
N LYS A 26 1.89 6.42 -0.62
CA LYS A 26 2.16 5.52 -1.76
C LYS A 26 1.00 4.57 -2.00
N THR A 27 0.74 4.29 -3.29
CA THR A 27 -0.27 3.31 -3.69
C THR A 27 0.30 1.89 -3.62
N ALA A 28 -0.42 0.98 -2.98
CA ALA A 28 -0.08 -0.44 -2.93
C ALA A 28 -1.17 -1.25 -3.67
N VAL A 29 -0.79 -1.79 -4.84
CA VAL A 29 -1.71 -2.53 -5.74
C VAL A 29 -1.74 -4.00 -5.36
N ALA A 30 -2.93 -4.59 -5.30
CA ALA A 30 -3.12 -6.01 -5.03
C ALA A 30 -2.34 -6.89 -6.02
N ARG A 31 -1.48 -7.75 -5.49
CA ARG A 31 -0.80 -8.81 -6.27
C ARG A 31 -1.71 -10.02 -6.48
N GLY A 32 -2.77 -10.13 -5.70
CA GLY A 32 -3.74 -11.19 -5.76
C GLY A 32 -4.69 -11.17 -4.57
N HIS A 33 -5.54 -12.19 -4.53
CA HIS A 33 -6.67 -12.25 -3.60
C HIS A 33 -6.73 -13.58 -2.87
N TYR A 34 -7.32 -13.54 -1.70
CA TYR A 34 -7.78 -14.70 -0.96
C TYR A 34 -9.27 -14.87 -1.23
N VAL A 35 -9.65 -16.04 -1.78
CA VAL A 35 -11.04 -16.40 -2.10
C VAL A 35 -11.44 -17.65 -1.34
N ARG A 36 -12.70 -17.76 -0.93
CA ARG A 36 -13.22 -19.01 -0.37
C ARG A 36 -13.67 -19.93 -1.49
N CYS A 37 -13.25 -21.19 -1.43
CA CYS A 37 -13.69 -22.20 -2.39
C CYS A 37 -15.19 -22.48 -2.23
N GLY A 38 -15.95 -22.43 -3.32
CA GLY A 38 -17.38 -22.78 -3.31
C GLY A 38 -17.67 -24.24 -2.94
N GLY A 39 -16.69 -25.14 -3.11
CA GLY A 39 -16.83 -26.57 -2.77
C GLY A 39 -16.51 -26.90 -1.31
N CYS A 40 -15.31 -26.53 -0.83
CA CYS A 40 -14.82 -26.92 0.50
C CYS A 40 -14.69 -25.76 1.49
N GLN A 41 -15.03 -24.53 1.10
CA GLN A 41 -14.93 -23.30 1.91
C GLN A 41 -13.52 -22.90 2.37
N GLU A 42 -12.50 -23.71 2.07
CA GLU A 42 -11.09 -23.38 2.29
C GLU A 42 -10.65 -22.13 1.53
N GLU A 43 -9.73 -21.39 2.15
CA GLU A 43 -9.18 -20.17 1.58
C GLU A 43 -8.08 -20.48 0.55
N LEU A 44 -8.23 -19.94 -0.65
CA LEU A 44 -7.29 -20.06 -1.75
C LEU A 44 -6.62 -18.72 -2.01
N ARG A 45 -5.29 -18.73 -2.07
CA ARG A 45 -4.49 -17.58 -2.50
C ARG A 45 -4.29 -17.64 -4.01
N ILE A 46 -4.84 -16.67 -4.75
CA ILE A 46 -4.81 -16.63 -6.21
C ILE A 46 -4.18 -15.32 -6.67
N ASN A 47 -3.19 -15.43 -7.56
CA ASN A 47 -2.50 -14.27 -8.12
C ASN A 47 -3.39 -13.54 -9.15
N ALA A 48 -3.37 -12.21 -9.15
CA ALA A 48 -4.16 -11.39 -10.06
C ALA A 48 -3.86 -11.67 -11.55
N LYS A 49 -2.68 -12.23 -11.88
CA LYS A 49 -2.34 -12.65 -13.26
C LYS A 49 -3.27 -13.73 -13.83
N TYR A 50 -3.98 -14.46 -12.97
CA TYR A 50 -4.94 -15.48 -13.39
C TYR A 50 -6.35 -14.92 -13.58
N GLN A 51 -6.56 -13.61 -13.47
CA GLN A 51 -7.87 -12.98 -13.65
C GLN A 51 -8.46 -13.39 -15.01
N GLY A 52 -9.68 -13.92 -15.00
CA GLY A 52 -10.38 -14.45 -16.16
C GLY A 52 -10.07 -15.92 -16.50
N ALA A 53 -9.14 -16.58 -15.80
CA ALA A 53 -8.80 -17.98 -16.04
C ALA A 53 -9.63 -18.95 -15.18
N ALA A 54 -9.78 -20.17 -15.67
CA ALA A 54 -10.25 -21.29 -14.87
C ALA A 54 -9.16 -21.73 -13.89
N VAL A 55 -9.51 -21.79 -12.60
CA VAL A 55 -8.62 -22.19 -11.51
C VAL A 55 -9.21 -23.36 -10.76
N GLN A 56 -8.34 -24.23 -10.23
CA GLN A 56 -8.74 -25.40 -9.48
C GLN A 56 -8.34 -25.26 -8.01
N CYS A 57 -9.28 -25.57 -7.12
CA CYS A 57 -9.02 -25.64 -5.68
C CYS A 57 -8.05 -26.79 -5.38
N ARG A 58 -6.92 -26.48 -4.74
CA ARG A 58 -5.93 -27.48 -4.32
C ARG A 58 -6.43 -28.45 -3.22
N HIS A 59 -7.54 -28.12 -2.55
CA HIS A 59 -8.05 -28.89 -1.41
C HIS A 59 -9.14 -29.90 -1.81
N CYS A 60 -10.01 -29.55 -2.76
CA CYS A 60 -11.14 -30.41 -3.16
C CYS A 60 -11.31 -30.59 -4.67
N ASN A 61 -10.37 -30.09 -5.48
CA ASN A 61 -10.39 -30.14 -6.95
C ASN A 61 -11.57 -29.43 -7.63
N HIS A 62 -12.40 -28.70 -6.87
CA HIS A 62 -13.46 -27.86 -7.43
C HIS A 62 -12.86 -26.78 -8.35
N THR A 63 -13.37 -26.70 -9.57
CA THR A 63 -12.90 -25.78 -10.61
C THR A 63 -13.90 -24.64 -10.79
N PHE A 64 -13.40 -23.41 -10.87
CA PHE A 64 -14.23 -22.22 -11.03
C PHE A 64 -13.50 -21.15 -11.86
N GLN A 65 -14.25 -20.18 -12.39
CA GLN A 65 -13.68 -19.04 -13.12
C GLN A 65 -13.22 -17.97 -12.13
N TYR A 66 -11.97 -17.54 -12.19
CA TYR A 66 -11.46 -16.48 -11.33
C TYR A 66 -11.80 -15.10 -11.91
N ASN A 67 -13.00 -14.60 -11.60
CA ASN A 67 -13.52 -13.34 -12.15
C ASN A 67 -14.04 -12.40 -11.04
N SER A 68 -14.85 -11.40 -11.41
CA SER A 68 -15.51 -10.48 -10.48
C SER A 68 -16.49 -11.16 -9.53
N ASP A 69 -17.13 -12.25 -9.98
CA ASP A 69 -18.26 -12.90 -9.31
C ASP A 69 -17.80 -13.77 -8.14
N VAL A 70 -16.54 -14.17 -8.13
CA VAL A 70 -15.94 -14.90 -7.00
C VAL A 70 -15.73 -13.95 -5.82
N PRO A 71 -16.32 -14.24 -4.65
CA PRO A 71 -16.18 -13.41 -3.47
C PRO A 71 -14.74 -13.44 -2.96
N LYS A 72 -14.12 -12.26 -2.95
CA LYS A 72 -12.77 -12.03 -2.43
C LYS A 72 -12.91 -11.65 -0.95
N VAL A 73 -12.18 -12.33 -0.07
CA VAL A 73 -12.21 -12.09 1.38
C VAL A 73 -11.12 -11.12 1.79
N ALA A 74 -9.96 -11.23 1.14
CA ALA A 74 -8.81 -10.37 1.38
C ALA A 74 -7.98 -10.23 0.11
N MET A 75 -7.07 -9.27 0.12
CA MET A 75 -5.99 -9.11 -0.86
C MET A 75 -4.64 -9.25 -0.19
N TYR A 76 -3.62 -9.58 -0.98
CA TYR A 76 -2.23 -9.41 -0.59
C TYR A 76 -1.52 -8.47 -1.55
N THR A 77 -0.69 -7.60 -1.00
CA THR A 77 0.13 -6.64 -1.74
C THR A 77 1.51 -6.52 -1.10
N THR A 78 2.45 -5.88 -1.78
CA THR A 78 3.78 -5.58 -1.26
C THR A 78 3.83 -4.10 -0.89
N CYS A 79 4.32 -3.80 0.32
CA CYS A 79 4.50 -2.42 0.77
C CYS A 79 5.52 -1.68 -0.10
N PRO A 80 5.19 -0.56 -0.76
CA PRO A 80 6.15 0.24 -1.53
C PRO A 80 7.14 1.04 -0.67
N HIS A 81 7.03 0.97 0.67
CA HIS A 81 7.99 1.58 1.61
C HIS A 81 9.00 0.58 2.14
N CYS A 82 8.57 -0.62 2.56
CA CYS A 82 9.43 -1.59 3.21
C CYS A 82 9.51 -2.95 2.52
N SER A 83 8.85 -3.13 1.38
CA SER A 83 8.80 -4.39 0.60
C SER A 83 8.18 -5.60 1.30
N GLU A 84 7.63 -5.43 2.51
CA GLU A 84 6.92 -6.50 3.22
C GLU A 84 5.58 -6.82 2.57
N GLU A 85 5.17 -8.10 2.65
CA GLU A 85 3.86 -8.54 2.16
C GLU A 85 2.77 -8.23 3.19
N ILE A 86 1.76 -7.49 2.76
CA ILE A 86 0.61 -7.09 3.59
C ILE A 86 -0.61 -7.84 3.11
N ARG A 87 -1.33 -8.47 4.04
CA ARG A 87 -2.70 -8.97 3.85
C ARG A 87 -3.69 -7.93 4.37
N ALA A 88 -4.66 -7.56 3.54
CA ALA A 88 -5.73 -6.62 3.91
C ALA A 88 -7.11 -7.19 3.57
N ASN A 89 -8.10 -6.96 4.43
CA ASN A 89 -9.50 -7.28 4.11
C ASN A 89 -9.95 -6.44 2.90
N MET A 90 -10.83 -6.98 2.05
CA MET A 90 -11.39 -6.25 0.91
C MET A 90 -12.11 -4.94 1.30
N SER A 91 -12.54 -4.77 2.56
CA SER A 91 -13.08 -3.51 3.06
C SER A 91 -12.10 -2.34 3.04
N TYR A 92 -10.79 -2.61 3.00
CA TYR A 92 -9.76 -1.58 2.99
C TYR A 92 -9.39 -1.10 1.58
N VAL A 93 -9.97 -1.67 0.53
CA VAL A 93 -9.70 -1.23 -0.85
C VAL A 93 -10.18 0.20 -1.05
N GLY A 94 -9.33 1.04 -1.62
CA GLY A 94 -9.56 2.47 -1.79
C GLY A 94 -9.28 3.32 -0.55
N GLN A 95 -8.99 2.71 0.60
CA GLN A 95 -8.74 3.41 1.86
C GLN A 95 -7.27 3.80 2.04
N ASN A 96 -7.06 4.88 2.79
CA ASN A 96 -5.74 5.27 3.29
C ASN A 96 -5.49 4.56 4.63
N VAL A 97 -4.37 3.84 4.72
CA VAL A 97 -4.00 3.01 5.86
C VAL A 97 -2.51 3.18 6.17
N ALA A 98 -2.08 2.76 7.36
CA ALA A 98 -0.66 2.63 7.67
C ALA A 98 -0.19 1.19 7.45
N CYS A 99 1.00 1.01 6.89
CA CYS A 99 1.65 -0.30 6.82
C CYS A 99 1.89 -0.85 8.22
N ARG A 100 1.48 -2.10 8.48
CA ARG A 100 1.71 -2.75 9.79
C ARG A 100 3.19 -2.91 10.15
N PHE A 101 4.09 -2.93 9.16
CA PHE A 101 5.51 -3.20 9.37
C PHE A 101 6.35 -1.94 9.53
N CYS A 102 6.13 -0.92 8.69
CA CYS A 102 6.93 0.30 8.71
C CYS A 102 6.16 1.56 9.12
N ASN A 103 4.86 1.45 9.44
CA ASN A 103 3.94 2.57 9.65
C ASN A 103 3.84 3.56 8.47
N GLY A 104 4.49 3.25 7.34
CA GLY A 104 4.45 4.09 6.15
C GLY A 104 3.02 4.22 5.62
N PRO A 105 2.61 5.42 5.19
CA PRO A 105 1.24 5.68 4.80
C PRO A 105 1.01 5.11 3.39
N LEU A 106 -0.06 4.32 3.23
CA LEU A 106 -0.42 3.60 2.01
C LEU A 106 -1.88 3.83 1.59
N LYS A 107 -2.13 3.87 0.28
CA LYS A 107 -3.47 3.71 -0.30
C LYS A 107 -3.58 2.33 -0.93
N LEU A 108 -4.52 1.51 -0.47
CA LEU A 108 -4.72 0.15 -1.00
C LEU A 108 -5.59 0.20 -2.27
N GLN A 109 -5.18 -0.51 -3.32
CA GLN A 109 -5.90 -0.59 -4.60
C GLN A 109 -5.98 -2.03 -5.14
#